data_AF-A0A8C9FNZ5-F1
#
_entry.id   AF-A0A8C9FNZ5-F1
#
_cell.length_a   1.000
_cell.length_b   1.000
_cell.length_c   1.000
_cell.angle_alpha   90.00
_cell.angle_beta   90.00
_cell.angle_gamma   90.00
#
_symmetry.space_group_name_H-M   'P 1'
#
loop_
_entity.id
_entity.type
_entity.pdbx_description
1 polymer ?
#
loop_
_entity_poly.entity_id
_entity_poly.type
_entity_poly.pdbx_seq_one_letter_code
_entity_poly.pdbx_strand_id
1 'polypeptide(L)'
;SFERRSHCSSRGGNMTHCVSISFTFQEKEIKSLTAEIEHLKNFGCLGISPSLEGLRDENAKLKYRLNFLHRSLQEERNKTVKSMININSCLQEIFGAAIQAAYPELENPPLVVTPSQQPKFGDYQCNSAMGITQVNLRDTS
;
A
#
# COMPACT_ATOMS: atom_id res chain seq x y z
N SER A 1 35.25 -86.33 -29.37
CA SER A 1 35.31 -84.88 -29.63
C SER A 1 34.51 -84.17 -28.56
N PHE A 2 35.11 -83.88 -27.40
CA PHE A 2 35.76 -82.60 -27.03
C PHE A 2 34.75 -81.44 -27.00
N GLU A 3 34.21 -81.08 -25.82
CA GLU A 3 34.68 -80.00 -24.90
C GLU A 3 34.09 -78.63 -25.32
N ARG A 4 33.46 -77.75 -24.52
CA ARG A 4 33.62 -77.38 -23.11
C ARG A 4 32.33 -76.71 -22.59
N ARG A 5 32.16 -76.82 -21.28
CA ARG A 5 31.59 -75.76 -20.42
C ARG A 5 32.10 -74.39 -20.83
N SER A 6 31.20 -73.46 -21.11
CA SER A 6 31.53 -72.04 -21.05
C SER A 6 30.63 -71.40 -20.01
N HIS A 7 31.15 -71.40 -18.78
CA HIS A 7 30.71 -70.53 -17.70
C HIS A 7 30.40 -69.15 -18.27
N CYS A 8 29.16 -68.69 -18.09
CA CYS A 8 28.79 -67.30 -18.29
C CYS A 8 29.50 -66.46 -17.22
N SER A 9 30.75 -66.10 -17.50
CA SER A 9 31.56 -65.17 -16.71
C SER A 9 31.68 -63.89 -17.51
N SER A 10 30.65 -63.05 -17.44
CA SER A 10 30.72 -61.67 -17.92
C SER A 10 29.70 -60.81 -17.18
N ARG A 11 29.90 -60.64 -15.86
CA ARG A 11 29.10 -59.74 -15.00
C ARG A 11 29.51 -58.26 -15.12
N GLY A 12 30.56 -57.94 -15.90
CA GLY A 12 31.12 -56.58 -16.02
C GLY A 12 30.45 -55.70 -17.07
N GLY A 13 30.08 -56.24 -18.23
CA GLY A 13 29.57 -55.44 -19.37
C GLY A 13 28.12 -54.97 -19.24
N ASN A 14 27.27 -55.71 -18.53
CA ASN A 14 25.87 -55.31 -18.29
C ASN A 14 25.77 -54.23 -17.20
N MET A 15 26.73 -54.20 -16.27
CA MET A 15 26.75 -53.24 -15.16
C MET A 15 27.13 -51.85 -15.66
N THR A 16 28.16 -51.74 -16.51
CA THR A 16 28.59 -50.47 -17.10
C THR A 16 27.51 -49.86 -17.99
N HIS A 17 26.84 -50.66 -18.83
CA HIS A 17 25.75 -50.17 -19.68
C HIS A 17 24.54 -49.70 -18.87
N CYS A 18 24.17 -50.42 -17.81
CA CYS A 18 23.08 -50.04 -16.91
C CYS A 18 23.38 -48.74 -16.15
N VAL A 19 24.64 -48.57 -15.69
CA VAL A 19 25.10 -47.35 -15.03
C VAL A 19 25.09 -46.15 -15.98
N SER A 20 25.54 -46.34 -17.23
CA SER A 20 25.49 -45.28 -18.25
C SER A 20 24.06 -44.82 -18.55
N ILE A 21 23.11 -45.74 -18.69
CA ILE A 21 21.70 -45.39 -18.92
C ILE A 21 21.14 -44.62 -17.70
N SER A 22 21.39 -45.11 -16.49
CA SER A 22 20.95 -44.47 -15.25
C SER A 22 21.50 -43.05 -15.11
N PHE A 23 22.77 -42.86 -15.49
CA PHE A 23 23.42 -41.55 -15.48
C PHE A 23 22.81 -40.58 -16.49
N THR A 24 22.53 -41.04 -17.73
CA THR A 24 21.86 -40.19 -18.73
C THR A 24 20.44 -39.80 -18.33
N PHE A 25 19.75 -40.65 -17.56
CA PHE A 25 18.43 -40.36 -17.04
C PHE A 25 18.49 -39.30 -15.94
N GLN A 26 19.42 -39.44 -15.00
CA GLN A 26 19.69 -38.42 -13.98
C GLN A 26 20.10 -37.08 -14.58
N GLU A 27 20.96 -37.05 -15.61
CA GLU A 27 21.32 -35.79 -16.26
C GLU A 27 20.11 -35.08 -16.90
N LYS A 28 19.19 -35.85 -17.49
CA LYS A 28 17.95 -35.29 -18.06
C LYS A 28 17.04 -34.75 -16.97
N GLU A 29 16.90 -35.47 -15.87
CA GLU A 29 16.09 -35.08 -14.73
C GLU A 29 16.64 -33.81 -14.06
N ILE A 30 17.97 -33.74 -13.85
CA ILE A 30 18.64 -32.53 -13.35
C ILE A 30 18.40 -31.35 -14.28
N LYS A 31 18.54 -31.53 -15.60
CA LYS A 31 18.26 -30.46 -16.58
C LYS A 31 16.81 -30.00 -16.53
N SER A 32 15.86 -30.93 -16.42
CA SER A 32 14.43 -30.62 -16.31
C SER A 32 14.13 -29.84 -15.03
N LEU A 33 14.60 -30.32 -13.89
CA LEU A 33 14.40 -29.69 -12.58
C LEU A 33 15.06 -28.30 -12.52
N THR A 34 16.23 -28.15 -13.14
CA THR A 34 16.92 -26.84 -13.19
C THR A 34 16.11 -25.83 -14.02
N ALA A 35 15.57 -26.25 -15.17
CA ALA A 35 14.72 -25.41 -16.01
C ALA A 35 13.41 -25.02 -15.30
N GLU A 36 12.81 -25.95 -14.54
CA GLU A 36 11.61 -25.70 -13.76
C GLU A 36 11.87 -24.73 -12.60
N ILE A 37 13.01 -24.87 -11.91
CA ILE A 37 13.43 -23.91 -10.87
C ILE A 37 13.65 -22.53 -11.46
N GLU A 38 14.30 -22.39 -12.63
CA GLU A 38 14.47 -21.08 -13.29
C GLU A 38 13.13 -20.47 -13.69
N HIS A 39 12.21 -21.27 -14.22
CA HIS A 39 10.87 -20.84 -14.56
C HIS A 39 10.11 -20.35 -13.31
N LEU A 40 10.10 -21.14 -12.23
CA LEU A 40 9.43 -20.81 -10.97
C LEU A 40 10.07 -19.60 -10.25
N LYS A 41 11.40 -19.47 -10.31
CA LYS A 41 12.14 -18.34 -9.73
C LYS A 41 11.76 -17.02 -10.40
N ASN A 42 11.42 -17.03 -11.69
CA ASN A 42 10.89 -15.87 -12.39
C ASN A 42 9.50 -15.43 -11.85
N PHE A 43 8.64 -16.36 -11.45
CA PHE A 43 7.37 -16.03 -10.79
C PHE A 43 7.57 -15.55 -9.34
N GLY A 44 8.59 -16.04 -8.64
CA GLY A 44 8.93 -15.60 -7.26
C GLY A 44 9.39 -14.15 -7.14
N CYS A 45 9.75 -13.48 -8.24
CA CYS A 45 10.17 -12.07 -8.26
C CYS A 45 8.99 -11.07 -8.32
N LEU A 46 7.74 -11.56 -8.47
CA LEU A 46 6.56 -10.70 -8.61
C LEU A 46 6.23 -9.86 -7.35
N GLY A 47 6.87 -10.14 -6.21
CA GLY A 47 6.72 -9.36 -4.97
C GLY A 47 7.78 -8.28 -4.73
N ILE A 48 8.84 -8.20 -5.56
CA ILE A 48 9.92 -7.22 -5.42
C ILE A 48 10.18 -6.61 -6.81
N SER A 49 9.14 -6.09 -7.44
CA SER A 49 9.32 -5.17 -8.56
C SER A 49 10.06 -3.93 -8.02
N PRO A 50 11.11 -3.42 -8.70
CA PRO A 50 11.77 -2.16 -8.35
C PRO A 50 10.80 -0.99 -8.15
N SER A 51 9.63 -1.06 -8.79
CA SER A 51 8.54 -0.10 -8.61
C SER A 51 7.87 -0.21 -7.24
N LEU A 52 7.66 -1.42 -6.70
CA LEU A 52 7.03 -1.59 -5.39
C LEU A 52 7.95 -1.13 -4.26
N GLU A 53 9.23 -1.47 -4.32
CA GLU A 53 10.20 -1.02 -3.31
C GLU A 53 10.36 0.51 -3.35
N GLY A 54 10.45 1.10 -4.55
CA GLY A 54 10.46 2.56 -4.70
C GLY A 54 9.18 3.23 -4.16
N LEU A 55 8.01 2.62 -4.33
CA LEU A 55 6.75 3.10 -3.76
C LEU A 55 6.72 2.99 -2.22
N ARG A 56 7.38 1.98 -1.64
CA ARG A 56 7.51 1.84 -0.18
C ARG A 56 8.44 2.90 0.39
N ASP A 57 9.57 3.15 -0.26
CA ASP A 57 10.52 4.21 0.11
C ASP A 57 9.89 5.59 0.04
N GLU A 58 9.19 5.90 -1.06
CA GLU A 58 8.48 7.17 -1.19
C GLU A 58 7.36 7.30 -0.16
N ASN A 59 6.61 6.24 0.15
CA ASN A 59 5.64 6.26 1.25
C ASN A 59 6.28 6.54 2.61
N ALA A 60 7.43 5.92 2.91
CA ALA A 60 8.15 6.15 4.16
C ALA A 60 8.61 7.61 4.26
N LYS A 61 9.16 8.15 3.18
CA LYS A 61 9.61 9.54 3.06
C LYS A 61 8.46 10.55 3.16
N LEU A 62 7.33 10.28 2.51
CA LEU A 62 6.13 11.11 2.59
C LEU A 62 5.54 11.12 4.00
N LYS A 63 5.41 9.95 4.64
CA LYS A 63 4.96 9.85 6.05
C LYS A 63 5.87 10.63 6.98
N TYR A 64 7.19 10.52 6.82
CA TYR A 64 8.14 11.30 7.59
C TYR A 64 7.92 12.81 7.42
N ARG A 65 7.83 13.29 6.17
CA ARG A 65 7.60 14.71 5.87
C ARG A 65 6.29 15.21 6.48
N LEU A 66 5.22 14.44 6.35
CA LEU A 66 3.91 14.79 6.89
C LEU A 66 3.97 14.92 8.42
N ASN A 67 4.59 13.93 9.10
CA ASN A 67 4.76 13.97 10.55
C ASN A 67 5.62 15.16 11.00
N PHE A 68 6.71 15.45 10.29
CA PHE A 68 7.55 16.61 10.58
C PHE A 68 6.77 17.92 10.42
N LEU A 69 6.05 18.10 9.31
CA LEU A 69 5.25 19.29 9.05
C LEU A 69 4.13 19.47 10.07
N HIS A 70 3.41 18.39 10.42
CA HIS A 70 2.39 18.42 11.46
C HIS A 70 2.97 18.88 12.80
N ARG A 71 4.12 18.33 13.19
CA ARG A 71 4.80 18.72 14.42
C ARG A 71 5.23 20.19 14.39
N SER A 72 5.87 20.66 13.32
CA SER A 72 6.28 22.06 13.19
C SER A 72 5.09 23.02 13.20
N LEU A 73 3.99 22.66 12.53
CA LEU A 73 2.77 23.48 12.51
C LEU A 73 2.12 23.54 13.89
N GLN A 74 2.12 22.43 14.64
CA GLN A 74 1.66 22.41 16.02
C GLN A 74 2.56 23.27 16.92
N GLU A 75 3.88 23.18 16.76
CA GLU A 75 4.85 24.01 17.49
C GLU A 75 4.64 25.51 17.21
N GLU A 76 4.40 25.90 15.95
CA GLU A 76 4.08 27.29 15.59
C GLU A 76 2.72 27.75 16.13
N ARG A 77 1.66 26.92 16.05
CA ARG A 77 0.35 27.24 16.63
C ARG A 77 0.40 27.42 18.15
N ASN A 78 1.25 26.66 18.83
CA ASN A 78 1.44 26.75 20.28
C ASN A 78 2.26 27.97 20.73
N LYS A 79 3.01 28.61 19.83
CA LYS A 79 3.67 29.88 20.13
C LYS A 79 2.60 30.96 20.22
N THR A 80 2.46 31.57 21.40
CA THR A 80 1.54 32.69 21.61
C THR A 80 2.06 33.92 20.87
N VAL A 81 1.72 34.03 19.58
CA VAL A 81 1.99 35.24 18.81
C VAL A 81 0.95 36.27 19.28
N LYS A 82 1.39 37.40 19.84
CA LYS A 82 0.53 38.57 20.14
C LYS A 82 0.13 39.27 18.82
N SER A 83 -0.48 38.51 17.91
CA SER A 83 -0.96 38.98 16.61
C SER A 83 -2.48 38.92 16.58
N MET A 84 -3.11 39.85 15.87
CA MET A 84 -4.55 39.79 15.63
C MET A 84 -4.88 38.51 14.87
N ILE A 85 -5.82 37.73 15.41
CA ILE A 85 -6.34 36.54 14.77
C ILE A 85 -7.54 36.90 13.89
N ASN A 86 -7.68 36.22 12.75
CA ASN A 86 -8.93 36.27 12.00
C ASN A 86 -9.95 35.36 12.69
N ILE A 87 -10.87 35.96 13.45
CA ILE A 87 -11.89 35.24 14.21
C ILE A 87 -12.77 34.40 13.28
N ASN A 88 -13.11 34.91 12.10
CA ASN A 88 -13.94 34.18 11.14
C ASN A 88 -13.25 32.88 10.68
N SER A 89 -11.96 32.95 10.34
CA SER A 89 -11.18 31.76 9.96
C SER A 89 -11.06 30.76 11.11
N CYS A 90 -10.84 31.22 12.34
CA CYS A 90 -10.81 30.34 13.51
C CYS A 90 -12.14 29.61 13.72
N LEU A 91 -13.27 30.33 13.60
CA LEU A 91 -14.60 29.73 13.68
C LEU A 91 -14.85 28.73 12.54
N GLN A 92 -14.40 29.02 11.31
CA GLN A 92 -14.45 28.09 10.20
C GLN A 92 -13.68 26.80 10.52
N GLU A 93 -12.45 26.88 11.04
CA GLU A 93 -11.69 25.69 11.44
C GLU A 93 -12.44 24.84 12.47
N ILE A 94 -13.03 25.48 13.50
CA ILE A 94 -13.78 24.79 14.55
C ILE A 94 -15.04 24.12 14.00
N PHE A 95 -15.87 24.86 13.24
CA PHE A 95 -17.09 24.31 12.67
C PHE A 95 -16.81 23.25 11.60
N GLY A 96 -15.78 23.43 10.78
CA GLY A 96 -15.36 22.44 9.79
C GLY A 96 -15.00 21.11 10.45
N ALA A 97 -14.19 21.14 11.51
CA ALA A 97 -13.84 19.95 12.27
C ALA A 97 -15.07 19.29 12.92
N ALA A 98 -15.98 20.09 13.51
CA ALA A 98 -17.20 19.59 14.13
C ALA A 98 -18.15 18.94 13.12
N ILE A 99 -18.32 19.54 11.93
CA ILE A 99 -19.15 19.00 10.85
C ILE A 99 -18.56 17.70 10.33
N GLN A 100 -17.25 17.66 10.07
CA GLN A 100 -16.56 16.44 9.61
C GLN A 100 -16.68 15.30 10.63
N ALA A 101 -16.61 15.61 11.93
CA ALA A 101 -16.81 14.63 12.99
C ALA A 101 -18.27 14.13 13.08
N ALA A 102 -19.24 15.00 12.83
CA ALA A 102 -20.67 14.65 12.85
C ALA A 102 -21.13 13.90 11.60
N TYR A 103 -20.53 14.18 10.44
CA TYR A 103 -20.88 13.60 9.14
C TYR A 103 -19.61 13.15 8.40
N PRO A 104 -18.96 12.04 8.81
CA PRO A 104 -17.68 11.61 8.24
C PRO A 104 -17.74 11.24 6.75
N GLU A 105 -18.89 10.79 6.28
CA GLU A 105 -19.12 10.38 4.88
C GLU A 105 -19.36 11.56 3.93
N LEU A 106 -19.57 12.76 4.47
CA LEU A 106 -19.87 13.94 3.66
C LEU A 106 -18.58 14.58 3.16
N GLU A 107 -18.30 14.42 1.87
CA GLU A 107 -17.13 15.01 1.24
C GLU A 107 -17.32 16.53 1.03
N ASN A 108 -16.36 17.34 1.49
CA ASN A 108 -16.33 18.79 1.33
C ASN A 108 -17.65 19.51 1.70
N PRO A 109 -18.12 19.39 2.96
CA PRO A 109 -19.37 20.03 3.38
C PRO A 109 -19.30 21.56 3.27
N PRO A 110 -20.41 22.22 2.88
CA PRO A 110 -20.43 23.68 2.82
C PRO A 110 -20.21 24.28 4.21
N LEU A 111 -19.26 25.20 4.31
CA LEU A 111 -18.85 25.85 5.56
C LEU A 111 -19.03 27.36 5.45
N VAL A 112 -20.17 27.86 5.93
CA VAL A 112 -20.57 29.27 5.80
C VAL A 112 -20.63 29.91 7.18
N VAL A 113 -19.55 30.59 7.57
CA VAL A 113 -19.50 31.38 8.81
C VAL A 113 -19.43 32.86 8.44
N THR A 114 -20.36 33.67 8.94
CA THR A 114 -20.44 35.10 8.64
C THR A 114 -20.59 35.92 9.92
N PRO A 115 -19.97 37.11 10.02
CA PRO A 115 -20.32 38.06 11.07
C PRO A 115 -21.81 38.39 11.01
N SER A 116 -22.43 38.51 12.17
CA SER A 116 -23.83 38.87 12.25
C SER A 116 -24.03 40.37 11.96
N GLN A 117 -25.08 40.69 11.22
CA GLN A 117 -25.48 42.08 10.98
C GLN A 117 -26.49 42.60 12.02
N GLN A 118 -27.09 41.70 12.81
CA GLN A 118 -28.10 42.06 13.82
C GLN A 118 -27.73 41.43 15.17
N PRO A 119 -27.64 42.21 16.27
CA PRO A 119 -27.21 41.70 17.57
C PRO A 119 -28.05 40.54 18.12
N LYS A 120 -29.33 40.44 17.72
CA LYS A 120 -30.23 39.36 18.14
C LYS A 120 -29.78 37.97 17.70
N PHE A 121 -28.89 37.87 16.72
CA PHE A 121 -28.35 36.61 16.20
C PHE A 121 -26.91 36.34 16.68
N GLY A 122 -26.47 37.01 17.76
CA GLY A 122 -25.10 36.93 18.26
C GLY A 122 -24.09 37.66 17.37
N ASP A 123 -22.80 37.41 17.60
CA ASP A 123 -21.70 38.08 16.87
C ASP A 123 -21.36 37.40 15.54
N TYR A 124 -21.50 36.08 15.47
CA TYR A 124 -21.23 35.26 14.28
C TYR A 124 -22.34 34.23 14.09
N GLN A 125 -22.61 33.91 12.83
CA GLN A 125 -23.61 32.91 12.45
C GLN A 125 -22.95 31.85 11.57
N CYS A 126 -23.31 30.59 11.79
CA CYS A 126 -22.92 29.46 10.95
C CYS A 126 -24.15 28.96 10.19
N ASN A 127 -24.17 29.17 8.88
CA ASN A 127 -25.30 28.85 7.98
C ASN A 127 -25.09 27.56 7.19
N SER A 128 -24.13 26.74 7.60
CA SER A 128 -23.71 25.50 6.91
C SER A 128 -24.81 24.43 6.82
N ALA A 129 -25.71 24.37 7.82
CA ALA A 129 -26.71 23.32 7.94
C ALA A 129 -27.60 23.20 6.69
N MET A 130 -28.06 24.32 6.14
CA MET A 130 -28.93 24.32 4.96
C MET A 130 -28.23 23.77 3.71
N GLY A 131 -26.96 24.11 3.54
CA GLY A 131 -26.16 23.59 2.43
C GLY A 131 -25.91 22.09 2.59
N ILE A 132 -25.61 21.63 3.81
CA ILE A 132 -25.40 20.22 4.11
C ILE A 132 -26.65 19.39 3.77
N THR A 133 -27.84 19.86 4.15
CA THR A 133 -29.09 19.16 3.83
C THR A 133 -29.31 19.04 2.32
N GLN A 134 -28.99 20.07 1.53
CA GLN A 134 -29.13 20.01 0.07
C GLN A 134 -28.20 19.01 -0.60
N VAL A 135 -26.97 18.86 -0.11
CA VAL A 135 -26.02 17.87 -0.66
C VAL A 135 -26.51 16.47 -0.34
N ASN A 136 -26.87 16.21 0.92
CA ASN A 136 -27.31 14.88 1.36
C ASN A 136 -28.60 14.39 0.66
N LEU A 137 -29.49 15.31 0.25
CA LEU A 137 -30.70 14.97 -0.51
C LEU A 137 -30.42 14.60 -1.98
N ARG A 138 -29.29 15.04 -2.56
CA ARG A 138 -28.94 14.73 -3.95
C ARG A 138 -28.29 13.35 -4.10
N ASP A 139 -27.58 12.90 -3.07
CA ASP A 139 -26.91 11.58 -3.07
C ASP A 139 -27.89 10.42 -2.80
N THR A 140 -29.16 10.72 -2.45
CA THR A 140 -30.22 9.75 -2.14
C THR A 140 -31.28 9.60 -3.25
N SER A 141 -31.13 10.31 -4.38
CA SER A 141 -32.01 10.22 -5.57
C SER A 141 -31.27 9.58 -6.75
#